data_AF-A0A015J686-F1
#
_entry.id   AF-A0A015J686-F1
#
_cell.length_a   1.000
_cell.length_b   1.000
_cell.length_c   1.000
_cell.angle_alpha   90.00
_cell.angle_beta   90.00
_cell.angle_gamma   90.00
#
_symmetry.space_group_name_H-M   'P 1'
#
loop_
_entity.id
_entity.type
_entity.pdbx_description
1 polymer ?
#
loop_
_entity_poly.entity_id
_entity_poly.type
_entity_poly.pdbx_seq_one_letter_code
_entity_poly.pdbx_strand_id
1 'polypeptide(L)'
;MEKAIAAPITSLHDLQFHEHDPSAKKTDKQLRTLVVTDIPLFVTDAQLRGIFSHYGIVTYCRTRLSKLYRTAYIVFDSATSIDQFENTWAVLCTGHCLRVCPASHSPDQRAVRRVHVALLASLPRGSVAADLSEIAEEVSAKSVNIPFSYNSYNPKPYAYIHFSSAATKESAIRITCALKSIGLTWHEPTEVSSLCHRCGRPGCNPDKCASSRAPQRPSRPWSSNDKLCELYNKHLPPSHPAKRHNHFARPAHSERRSYADAAGRRVPSRS
;
A
#
# COMPACT_ATOMS: atom_id res chain seq x y z
N MET A 1 46.74 -23.84 -35.55
CA MET A 1 45.43 -24.08 -34.89
C MET A 1 44.47 -24.57 -35.94
N GLU A 2 44.28 -25.88 -35.98
CA GLU A 2 43.36 -26.56 -36.90
C GLU A 2 41.94 -26.04 -36.72
N LYS A 3 41.28 -25.79 -37.85
CA LYS A 3 39.86 -25.43 -37.94
C LYS A 3 39.04 -26.63 -37.46
N ALA A 4 38.46 -26.53 -36.27
CA ALA A 4 37.28 -27.32 -35.92
C ALA A 4 36.10 -26.79 -36.76
N ILE A 5 35.92 -27.34 -37.96
CA ILE A 5 34.65 -27.23 -38.69
C ILE A 5 33.72 -28.24 -38.03
N ALA A 6 33.02 -27.80 -36.98
CA ALA A 6 31.96 -28.58 -36.36
C ALA A 6 30.90 -28.88 -37.44
N ALA A 7 30.56 -30.15 -37.61
CA ALA A 7 29.49 -30.57 -38.51
C ALA A 7 28.20 -29.76 -38.21
N PRO A 8 27.41 -29.40 -39.23
CA PRO A 8 26.14 -28.70 -39.03
C PRO A 8 25.29 -29.50 -38.04
N ILE A 9 24.91 -28.88 -36.92
CA ILE A 9 23.98 -29.50 -35.97
C ILE A 9 22.63 -29.54 -36.70
N THR A 10 22.27 -30.71 -37.23
CA THR A 10 21.07 -30.91 -38.06
C THR A 10 19.79 -30.50 -37.35
N SER A 11 19.76 -30.48 -36.02
CA SER A 11 18.63 -30.03 -35.21
C SER A 11 18.40 -28.51 -35.20
N LEU A 12 19.27 -27.70 -35.82
CA LEU A 12 19.12 -26.24 -35.88
C LEU A 12 18.58 -25.73 -37.22
N HIS A 13 18.42 -26.59 -38.23
CA HIS A 13 17.99 -26.18 -39.58
C HIS A 13 16.53 -25.70 -39.64
N ASP A 14 15.67 -26.17 -38.73
CA ASP A 14 14.25 -25.78 -38.68
C ASP A 14 13.97 -24.64 -37.70
N LEU A 15 15.00 -24.05 -37.08
CA LEU A 15 14.82 -22.91 -36.18
C LEU A 15 14.66 -21.62 -37.00
N GLN A 16 13.43 -21.13 -37.06
CA GLN A 16 13.19 -19.75 -37.49
C GLN A 16 13.64 -18.79 -36.39
N PHE A 17 14.73 -18.07 -36.67
CA PHE A 17 15.18 -16.95 -35.84
C PHE A 17 14.42 -15.70 -36.25
N HIS A 18 13.59 -15.18 -35.35
CA HIS A 18 13.01 -13.85 -35.49
C HIS A 18 13.99 -12.80 -34.94
N GLU A 19 14.02 -11.62 -35.57
CA GLU A 19 14.78 -10.49 -35.06
C GLU A 19 14.32 -10.16 -33.63
N HIS A 20 15.28 -10.04 -32.70
CA HIS A 20 14.95 -9.73 -31.32
C HIS A 20 14.48 -8.29 -31.22
N ASP A 21 13.16 -8.09 -31.08
CA ASP A 21 12.58 -6.78 -30.73
C ASP A 21 12.38 -6.67 -29.20
N PRO A 22 13.20 -5.90 -28.48
CA PRO A 22 13.03 -5.69 -27.05
C PRO A 22 11.76 -4.91 -26.72
N SER A 23 11.25 -4.09 -27.64
CA SER A 23 10.06 -3.25 -27.46
C SER A 23 8.80 -4.11 -27.46
N ALA A 24 8.64 -4.99 -28.46
CA ALA A 24 7.53 -5.95 -28.48
C ALA A 24 7.49 -6.82 -27.21
N LYS A 25 8.63 -7.35 -26.76
CA LYS A 25 8.70 -8.14 -25.52
C LYS A 25 8.31 -7.34 -24.27
N LYS A 26 8.67 -6.06 -24.21
CA LYS A 26 8.29 -5.18 -23.11
C LYS A 26 6.78 -4.90 -23.12
N THR A 27 6.21 -4.64 -24.29
CA THR A 27 4.78 -4.40 -24.47
C THR A 27 3.96 -5.64 -24.13
N ASP A 28 4.35 -6.82 -24.64
CA ASP A 28 3.71 -8.09 -24.28
C ASP A 28 3.73 -8.33 -22.76
N LYS A 29 4.89 -8.16 -22.14
CA LYS A 29 4.99 -8.29 -20.67
C LYS A 29 4.06 -7.31 -19.96
N GLN A 30 3.96 -6.07 -20.44
CA GLN A 30 3.08 -5.06 -19.85
C GLN A 30 1.60 -5.44 -19.99
N LEU A 31 1.20 -5.99 -21.14
CA LEU A 31 -0.16 -6.49 -21.38
C LEU A 31 -0.54 -7.64 -20.45
N ARG A 32 0.45 -8.41 -19.99
CA ARG A 32 0.26 -9.52 -19.04
C ARG A 32 0.54 -9.17 -17.59
N THR A 33 0.85 -7.90 -17.29
CA THR A 33 1.21 -7.46 -15.93
C THR A 33 0.03 -6.77 -15.25
N LEU A 34 -0.31 -7.24 -14.05
CA LEU A 34 -1.18 -6.57 -13.11
C LEU A 34 -0.35 -5.82 -12.05
N VAL A 35 -0.68 -4.55 -11.83
CA VAL A 35 -0.12 -3.73 -10.75
C VAL A 35 -1.06 -3.79 -9.56
N VAL A 36 -0.54 -4.23 -8.42
CA VAL A 36 -1.28 -4.34 -7.17
C VAL A 36 -0.72 -3.36 -6.16
N THR A 37 -1.52 -2.43 -5.68
CA THR A 37 -1.13 -1.42 -4.68
C THR A 37 -1.90 -1.59 -3.38
N ASP A 38 -1.62 -0.73 -2.40
CA ASP A 38 -2.27 -0.75 -1.09
C ASP A 38 -2.05 -2.07 -0.31
N ILE A 39 -0.95 -2.78 -0.60
CA ILE A 39 -0.60 -4.05 0.05
C ILE A 39 -0.03 -3.77 1.45
N PRO A 40 -0.66 -4.26 2.53
CA PRO A 40 -0.11 -4.11 3.87
C PRO A 40 1.25 -4.82 4.03
N LEU A 41 2.11 -4.30 4.92
CA LEU A 41 3.46 -4.81 5.13
C LEU A 41 3.50 -6.25 5.66
N PHE A 42 2.45 -6.70 6.35
CA PHE A 42 2.36 -8.08 6.84
C PHE A 42 1.90 -9.08 5.77
N VAL A 43 1.36 -8.62 4.64
CA VAL A 43 0.98 -9.51 3.52
C VAL A 43 2.25 -10.03 2.84
N THR A 44 2.34 -11.34 2.72
CA THR A 44 3.49 -12.07 2.18
C THR A 44 3.38 -12.32 0.68
N ASP A 45 4.51 -12.57 0.03
CA ASP A 45 4.54 -12.88 -1.41
C ASP A 45 3.87 -14.22 -1.72
N ALA A 46 3.87 -15.16 -0.78
CA ALA A 46 3.13 -16.42 -0.90
C ALA A 46 1.62 -16.19 -0.90
N GLN A 47 1.10 -15.32 -0.02
CA GLN A 47 -0.31 -14.94 0.00
C GLN A 47 -0.73 -14.21 -1.29
N LEU A 48 0.13 -13.32 -1.80
CA LEU A 48 -0.11 -12.66 -3.09
C LEU A 48 -0.13 -13.69 -4.23
N ARG A 49 0.86 -14.59 -4.32
CA ARG A 49 0.88 -15.62 -5.37
C ARG A 49 -0.36 -16.52 -5.26
N GLY A 50 -0.65 -17.04 -4.08
CA GLY A 50 -1.80 -17.90 -3.86
C GLY A 50 -3.12 -17.25 -4.28
N ILE A 51 -3.35 -15.99 -3.89
CA ILE A 51 -4.60 -15.34 -4.25
C ILE A 51 -4.69 -15.00 -5.74
N PHE A 52 -3.58 -14.55 -6.33
CA PHE A 52 -3.61 -14.19 -7.75
C PHE A 52 -3.59 -15.40 -8.68
N SER A 53 -3.17 -16.57 -8.20
CA SER A 53 -3.30 -17.84 -8.93
C SER A 53 -4.74 -18.24 -9.25
N HIS A 54 -5.74 -17.71 -8.52
CA HIS A 54 -7.16 -17.92 -8.86
C HIS A 54 -7.57 -17.25 -10.19
N TYR A 55 -6.78 -16.29 -10.67
CA TYR A 55 -7.07 -15.50 -11.87
C TYR A 55 -6.26 -15.96 -13.10
N GLY A 56 -5.29 -16.84 -12.90
CA GLY A 56 -4.43 -17.35 -13.97
C GLY A 56 -3.08 -17.86 -13.45
N ILE A 57 -2.28 -18.43 -14.35
CA ILE A 57 -0.93 -18.92 -14.02
C ILE A 57 -0.01 -17.72 -13.81
N VAL A 58 0.48 -17.53 -12.58
CA VAL A 58 1.42 -16.45 -12.23
C VAL A 58 2.84 -16.88 -12.58
N THR A 59 3.42 -16.30 -13.62
CA THR A 59 4.80 -16.60 -14.06
C THR A 59 5.84 -15.83 -13.24
N TYR A 60 5.51 -14.60 -12.84
CA TYR A 60 6.42 -13.73 -12.10
C TYR A 60 5.66 -12.84 -11.13
N CYS A 61 6.19 -12.69 -9.91
CA CYS A 61 5.67 -11.76 -8.92
C CYS A 61 6.85 -11.01 -8.30
N ARG A 62 6.85 -9.68 -8.43
CA ARG A 62 7.84 -8.81 -7.80
C ARG A 62 7.15 -7.78 -6.93
N THR A 63 7.60 -7.67 -5.70
CA THR A 63 7.13 -6.68 -4.75
C THR A 63 8.16 -5.56 -4.58
N ARG A 64 7.67 -4.36 -4.26
CA ARG A 64 8.48 -3.19 -3.91
C ARG A 64 7.85 -2.47 -2.74
N LEU A 65 8.68 -1.98 -1.82
CA LEU A 65 8.22 -1.16 -0.71
C LEU A 65 7.84 0.25 -1.20
N SER A 66 6.71 0.77 -0.73
CA SER A 66 6.15 2.07 -1.11
C SER A 66 5.51 2.74 0.11
N LYS A 67 6.32 3.52 0.85
CA LYS A 67 5.92 4.14 2.14
C LYS A 67 5.36 3.08 3.10
N LEU A 68 4.11 3.25 3.57
CA LEU A 68 3.44 2.33 4.49
C LEU A 68 2.91 1.05 3.83
N TYR A 69 3.08 0.89 2.53
CA TYR A 69 2.52 -0.22 1.76
C TYR A 69 3.59 -0.87 0.89
N ARG A 70 3.19 -1.95 0.22
CA ARG A 70 3.94 -2.58 -0.85
C ARG A 70 3.17 -2.44 -2.16
N THR A 71 3.90 -2.50 -3.26
CA THR A 71 3.34 -2.60 -4.60
C THR A 71 3.86 -3.90 -5.22
N ALA A 72 2.98 -4.71 -5.78
CA ALA A 72 3.34 -5.92 -6.50
C ALA A 72 3.10 -5.75 -8.00
N TYR A 73 3.98 -6.35 -8.79
CA TYR A 73 3.84 -6.53 -10.23
C TYR A 73 3.69 -8.02 -10.46
N ILE A 74 2.50 -8.43 -10.87
CA ILE A 74 2.12 -9.83 -11.07
C ILE A 74 2.00 -10.04 -12.57
N VAL A 75 2.85 -10.91 -13.12
CA VAL A 75 2.83 -11.25 -14.53
C VAL A 75 2.14 -12.59 -14.67
N PHE A 76 1.09 -12.62 -15.47
CA PHE A 76 0.40 -13.86 -15.82
C PHE A 76 1.05 -14.49 -17.06
N ASP A 77 0.78 -15.77 -17.26
CA ASP A 77 1.17 -16.48 -18.46
C ASP A 77 0.41 -15.95 -19.68
N SER A 78 -0.91 -15.76 -19.54
CA SER A 78 -1.81 -15.24 -20.58
C SER A 78 -2.22 -13.79 -20.33
N ALA A 79 -2.37 -13.01 -21.40
CA ALA A 79 -2.97 -11.67 -21.36
C ALA A 79 -4.46 -11.71 -21.02
N THR A 80 -5.17 -12.78 -21.36
CA THR A 80 -6.61 -12.91 -21.06
C THR A 80 -6.92 -12.92 -19.56
N SER A 81 -5.95 -13.32 -18.72
CA SER A 81 -6.06 -13.21 -17.26
C SER A 81 -6.20 -11.75 -16.78
N ILE A 82 -5.80 -10.77 -17.61
CA ILE A 82 -5.89 -9.35 -17.29
C ILE A 82 -7.28 -8.77 -17.57
N ASP A 83 -8.04 -9.31 -18.52
CA ASP A 83 -9.30 -8.73 -19.01
C ASP A 83 -10.34 -8.51 -17.89
N GLN A 84 -10.44 -9.45 -16.94
CA GLN A 84 -11.34 -9.32 -15.79
C GLN A 84 -11.01 -8.11 -14.88
N PHE A 85 -9.75 -7.67 -14.89
CA PHE A 85 -9.28 -6.53 -14.12
C PHE A 85 -9.58 -5.20 -14.79
N GLU A 86 -10.22 -5.18 -15.97
CA GLU A 86 -10.83 -3.96 -16.53
C GLU A 86 -11.98 -3.46 -15.65
N ASN A 87 -12.81 -4.39 -15.15
CA ASN A 87 -13.97 -4.08 -14.31
C ASN A 87 -13.75 -4.37 -12.81
N THR A 88 -12.73 -5.17 -12.48
CA THR A 88 -12.34 -5.48 -11.10
C THR A 88 -11.27 -4.50 -10.62
N TRP A 89 -11.58 -3.68 -9.62
CA TRP A 89 -10.67 -2.64 -9.12
C TRP A 89 -9.92 -3.05 -7.86
N ALA A 90 -10.38 -4.10 -7.18
CA ALA A 90 -9.71 -4.62 -6.00
C ALA A 90 -9.93 -6.12 -5.78
N VAL A 91 -9.02 -6.70 -5.00
CA VAL A 91 -9.03 -8.11 -4.56
C VAL A 91 -8.82 -8.13 -3.04
N LEU A 92 -9.63 -8.90 -2.31
CA LEU A 92 -9.49 -9.05 -0.87
C LEU A 92 -8.40 -10.06 -0.52
N CYS A 93 -7.36 -9.65 0.20
CA CYS A 93 -6.31 -10.52 0.71
C CYS A 93 -6.18 -10.35 2.22
N THR A 94 -6.32 -11.43 2.99
CA THR A 94 -6.20 -11.41 4.47
C THR A 94 -7.10 -10.37 5.16
N GLY A 95 -8.30 -10.13 4.62
CA GLY A 95 -9.23 -9.11 5.13
C GLY A 95 -8.98 -7.69 4.63
N HIS A 96 -7.92 -7.46 3.84
CA HIS A 96 -7.55 -6.15 3.30
C HIS A 96 -7.82 -6.08 1.79
N CYS A 97 -8.32 -4.94 1.34
CA CYS A 97 -8.62 -4.68 -0.06
C CYS A 97 -7.36 -4.20 -0.78
N LEU A 98 -6.80 -5.05 -1.63
CA LEU A 98 -5.68 -4.71 -2.50
C LEU A 98 -6.20 -4.06 -3.77
N ARG A 99 -5.73 -2.86 -4.10
CA ARG A 99 -6.12 -2.19 -5.34
C ARG A 99 -5.39 -2.83 -6.51
N VAL A 100 -6.11 -3.17 -7.58
CA VAL A 100 -5.56 -3.81 -8.78
C VAL A 100 -5.80 -2.96 -10.01
N CYS A 101 -4.83 -2.94 -10.91
CA CYS A 101 -4.90 -2.20 -12.17
C CYS A 101 -3.98 -2.83 -13.22
N PRO A 102 -4.45 -3.06 -14.46
CA PRO A 102 -3.59 -3.49 -15.56
C PRO A 102 -2.41 -2.52 -15.77
N ALA A 103 -1.22 -3.05 -15.99
CA ALA A 103 -0.04 -2.22 -16.24
C ALA A 103 -0.12 -1.48 -17.58
N SER A 104 -0.90 -1.99 -18.53
CA SER A 104 -1.22 -1.37 -19.81
C SER A 104 -2.06 -0.10 -19.69
N HIS A 105 -2.77 0.09 -18.57
CA HIS A 105 -3.62 1.27 -18.38
C HIS A 105 -2.82 2.57 -18.45
N SER A 106 -3.35 3.54 -19.20
CA SER A 106 -2.85 4.91 -19.26
C SER A 106 -3.05 5.63 -17.92
N PRO A 107 -2.37 6.77 -17.70
CA PRO A 107 -2.62 7.62 -16.53
C PRO A 107 -4.10 8.02 -16.39
N ASP A 108 -4.79 8.30 -17.50
CA ASP A 108 -6.20 8.71 -17.48
C ASP A 108 -7.13 7.56 -17.09
N GLN A 109 -6.90 6.36 -17.64
CA GLN A 109 -7.65 5.15 -17.24
C GLN A 109 -7.48 4.85 -15.74
N ARG A 110 -6.26 5.05 -15.21
CA ARG A 110 -5.98 4.92 -13.77
C ARG A 110 -6.64 6.01 -12.95
N ALA A 111 -6.70 7.23 -13.47
CA ALA A 111 -7.34 8.37 -12.82
C ALA A 111 -8.85 8.13 -12.66
N VAL A 112 -9.53 7.61 -13.69
CA VAL A 112 -10.96 7.26 -13.65
C VAL A 112 -11.33 6.41 -12.42
N ARG A 113 -10.48 5.44 -12.05
CA ARG A 113 -10.69 4.58 -10.86
C ARG A 113 -10.61 5.32 -9.52
N ARG A 114 -10.26 6.61 -9.53
CA ARG A 114 -10.04 7.47 -8.35
C ARG A 114 -10.89 8.73 -8.38
N VAL A 115 -11.58 9.02 -9.49
CA VAL A 115 -12.41 10.24 -9.64
C VAL A 115 -13.59 10.20 -8.68
N HIS A 116 -14.35 9.11 -8.68
CA HIS A 116 -15.56 8.99 -7.88
C HIS A 116 -15.27 8.26 -6.58
N VAL A 117 -14.99 9.03 -5.54
CA VAL A 117 -14.67 8.52 -4.20
C VAL A 117 -15.52 9.23 -3.15
N ALA A 118 -15.98 8.47 -2.16
CA ALA A 118 -16.58 8.98 -0.93
C ALA A 118 -15.83 8.38 0.28
N LEU A 119 -15.91 9.07 1.41
CA LEU A 119 -15.31 8.62 2.65
C LEU A 119 -16.43 8.11 3.58
N LEU A 120 -16.32 6.86 4.02
CA LEU A 120 -17.24 6.24 4.98
C LEU A 120 -16.56 6.20 6.35
N ALA A 121 -17.01 7.04 7.27
CA ALA A 121 -16.38 7.28 8.56
C ALA A 121 -17.11 6.61 9.72
N SER A 122 -16.56 6.77 10.92
CA SER A 122 -17.07 6.21 12.17
C SER A 122 -16.95 4.69 12.28
N LEU A 123 -15.95 4.11 11.59
CA LEU A 123 -15.71 2.68 11.64
C LEU A 123 -15.34 2.22 13.06
N PRO A 124 -15.87 1.07 13.51
CA PRO A 124 -15.41 0.43 14.73
C PRO A 124 -13.89 0.20 14.71
N ARG A 125 -13.27 0.26 15.88
CA ARG A 125 -11.82 0.09 16.01
C ARG A 125 -11.40 -1.29 15.52
N GLY A 126 -10.35 -1.34 14.70
CA GLY A 126 -9.83 -2.60 14.15
C GLY A 126 -10.63 -3.17 12.98
N SER A 127 -11.60 -2.42 12.44
CA SER A 127 -12.31 -2.86 11.23
C SER A 127 -11.34 -3.02 10.06
N VAL A 128 -11.57 -4.07 9.27
CA VAL A 128 -10.84 -4.37 8.03
C VAL A 128 -11.79 -4.26 6.83
N ALA A 129 -11.24 -4.21 5.61
CA ALA A 129 -12.05 -4.00 4.42
C ALA A 129 -13.09 -5.12 4.21
N ALA A 130 -12.76 -6.36 4.60
CA ALA A 130 -13.70 -7.48 4.55
C ALA A 130 -14.90 -7.34 5.50
N ASP A 131 -14.79 -6.55 6.59
CA ASP A 131 -15.96 -6.25 7.44
C ASP A 131 -16.99 -5.38 6.69
N LEU A 132 -16.60 -4.74 5.59
CA LEU A 132 -17.43 -3.83 4.80
C LEU A 132 -17.98 -4.49 3.53
N SER A 133 -17.84 -5.80 3.33
CA SER A 133 -18.24 -6.48 2.08
C SER A 133 -19.73 -6.32 1.77
N GLU A 134 -20.62 -6.56 2.74
CA GLU A 134 -22.07 -6.43 2.54
C GLU A 134 -22.45 -4.98 2.19
N ILE A 135 -21.86 -4.00 2.90
CA ILE A 135 -22.07 -2.58 2.61
C ILE A 135 -21.52 -2.24 1.21
N ALA A 136 -20.36 -2.78 0.84
CA ALA A 136 -19.75 -2.52 -0.45
C ALA A 136 -20.63 -3.03 -1.60
N GLU A 137 -21.27 -4.18 -1.44
CA GLU A 137 -22.23 -4.73 -2.39
C GLU A 137 -23.49 -3.86 -2.46
N GLU A 138 -24.08 -3.51 -1.30
CA GLU A 138 -25.28 -2.67 -1.21
C GLU A 138 -25.10 -1.32 -1.91
N VAL A 139 -23.94 -0.68 -1.72
CA VAL A 139 -23.64 0.63 -2.30
C VAL A 139 -22.99 0.55 -3.68
N SER A 140 -22.88 -0.65 -4.27
CA SER A 140 -22.25 -0.87 -5.58
C SER A 140 -20.81 -0.34 -5.67
N ALA A 141 -20.05 -0.48 -4.59
CA ALA A 141 -18.65 -0.07 -4.53
C ALA A 141 -17.75 -0.96 -5.40
N LYS A 142 -16.77 -0.35 -6.06
CA LYS A 142 -15.72 -1.05 -6.82
C LYS A 142 -14.51 -1.42 -5.97
N SER A 143 -14.21 -0.64 -4.93
CA SER A 143 -13.15 -0.95 -3.96
C SER A 143 -13.34 -0.19 -2.65
N VAL A 144 -12.85 -0.77 -1.56
CA VAL A 144 -12.98 -0.25 -0.20
C VAL A 144 -11.62 -0.25 0.50
N ASN A 145 -10.97 0.90 0.60
CA ASN A 145 -9.64 1.01 1.21
C ASN A 145 -9.72 1.62 2.62
N ILE A 146 -9.32 0.86 3.64
CA ILE A 146 -9.10 1.38 4.99
C ILE A 146 -7.60 1.69 5.15
N PRO A 147 -7.21 2.98 5.18
CA PRO A 147 -5.80 3.35 5.29
C PRO A 147 -5.25 3.07 6.70
N PHE A 148 -3.94 2.86 6.79
CA PHE A 148 -3.24 2.74 8.07
C PHE A 148 -2.74 4.09 8.60
N SER A 149 -2.71 4.22 9.92
CA SER A 149 -2.00 5.29 10.61
C SER A 149 -0.50 5.13 10.45
N TYR A 150 0.22 6.23 10.18
CA TYR A 150 1.66 6.20 9.96
C TYR A 150 2.45 5.71 11.19
N ASN A 151 2.10 6.19 12.39
CA ASN A 151 2.87 5.89 13.60
C ASN A 151 2.57 4.51 14.18
N SER A 152 1.28 4.14 14.21
CA SER A 152 0.84 2.91 14.88
C SER A 152 0.66 1.73 13.93
N TYR A 153 0.58 1.97 12.62
CA TYR A 153 0.18 0.98 11.62
C TYR A 153 -1.15 0.28 11.92
N ASN A 154 -2.05 0.97 12.62
CA ASN A 154 -3.40 0.50 12.86
C ASN A 154 -4.36 1.08 11.82
N PRO A 155 -5.41 0.34 11.43
CA PRO A 155 -6.45 0.84 10.54
C PRO A 155 -7.06 2.14 11.07
N LYS A 156 -7.28 3.11 10.18
CA LYS A 156 -7.97 4.36 10.52
C LYS A 156 -9.48 4.12 10.66
N PRO A 157 -10.19 4.96 11.42
CA PRO A 157 -11.62 4.79 11.68
C PRO A 157 -12.51 5.27 10.50
N TYR A 158 -12.02 5.13 9.27
CA TYR A 158 -12.73 5.51 8.05
C TYR A 158 -12.18 4.72 6.85
N ALA A 159 -13.00 4.55 5.82
CA ALA A 159 -12.65 3.92 4.55
C ALA A 159 -12.86 4.89 3.38
N TYR A 160 -12.02 4.76 2.35
CA TYR A 160 -12.28 5.33 1.03
C TYR A 160 -13.04 4.31 0.18
N ILE A 161 -14.23 4.70 -0.25
CA ILE A 161 -15.10 3.90 -1.11
C ILE A 161 -15.02 4.45 -2.53
N HIS A 162 -14.65 3.62 -3.49
CA HIS A 162 -14.53 4.01 -4.89
C HIS A 162 -15.69 3.47 -5.72
N PHE A 163 -16.20 4.30 -6.62
CA PHE A 163 -17.36 4.01 -7.45
C PHE A 163 -17.00 4.11 -8.93
N SER A 164 -17.75 3.40 -9.79
CA SER A 164 -17.54 3.46 -11.23
C SER A 164 -18.01 4.76 -11.87
N SER A 165 -18.92 5.50 -11.23
CA SER A 165 -19.51 6.72 -11.78
C SER A 165 -19.93 7.72 -10.70
N ALA A 166 -20.19 8.97 -11.10
CA ALA A 166 -20.77 9.97 -10.20
C ALA A 166 -22.16 9.55 -9.70
N ALA A 167 -23.02 9.03 -10.60
CA ALA A 167 -24.38 8.61 -10.25
C ALA A 167 -24.41 7.48 -9.19
N THR A 168 -23.49 6.53 -9.28
CA THR A 168 -23.38 5.44 -8.27
C THR A 168 -22.90 6.00 -6.93
N LYS A 169 -21.92 6.90 -6.91
CA LYS A 169 -21.52 7.63 -5.70
C LYS A 169 -22.69 8.40 -5.09
N GLU A 170 -23.42 9.20 -5.88
CA GLU A 170 -24.53 10.03 -5.40
C GLU A 170 -25.70 9.21 -4.85
N SER A 171 -25.93 8.03 -5.39
CA SER A 171 -26.93 7.08 -4.86
C SER A 171 -26.43 6.45 -3.55
N ALA A 172 -25.16 6.03 -3.52
CA ALA A 172 -24.53 5.40 -2.37
C ALA A 172 -24.53 6.29 -1.11
N ILE A 173 -24.21 7.58 -1.25
CA ILE A 173 -24.16 8.51 -0.10
C ILE A 173 -25.53 8.76 0.56
N ARG A 174 -26.64 8.39 -0.10
CA ARG A 174 -27.99 8.47 0.45
C ARG A 174 -28.36 7.26 1.28
N ILE A 175 -27.59 6.17 1.18
CA ILE A 175 -27.81 4.94 1.92
C ILE A 175 -27.27 5.11 3.34
N THR A 176 -28.09 4.74 4.33
CA THR A 176 -27.67 4.72 5.73
C THR A 176 -26.97 3.40 6.02
N CYS A 177 -25.67 3.44 6.31
CA CYS A 177 -24.90 2.24 6.59
C CYS A 177 -24.65 2.10 8.10
N ALA A 178 -24.66 0.86 8.59
CA ALA A 178 -24.25 0.55 9.95
C ALA A 178 -23.34 -0.69 9.95
N LEU A 179 -22.32 -0.68 10.80
CA LEU A 179 -21.44 -1.83 11.01
C LEU A 179 -21.41 -2.17 12.50
N LYS A 180 -21.71 -3.41 12.87
CA LYS A 180 -21.77 -3.86 14.28
C LYS A 180 -22.66 -2.95 15.14
N SER A 181 -23.84 -2.61 14.61
CA SER A 181 -24.83 -1.70 15.23
C SER A 181 -24.34 -0.26 15.44
N ILE A 182 -23.22 0.13 14.83
CA ILE A 182 -22.70 1.50 14.84
C ILE A 182 -23.02 2.15 13.49
N GLY A 183 -23.81 3.23 13.53
CA GLY A 183 -24.10 4.04 12.34
C GLY A 183 -22.83 4.68 11.78
N LEU A 184 -22.64 4.54 10.48
CA LEU A 184 -21.55 5.12 9.71
C LEU A 184 -22.00 6.42 9.06
N THR A 185 -21.05 7.29 8.71
CA THR A 185 -21.36 8.59 8.11
C THR A 185 -20.57 8.81 6.84
N TRP A 186 -21.22 9.34 5.81
CA TRP A 186 -20.60 9.70 4.53
C TRP A 186 -20.00 11.11 4.59
N HIS A 187 -18.83 11.29 4.00
CA HIS A 187 -18.09 12.55 3.89
C HIS A 187 -17.39 12.65 2.54
N GLU A 188 -17.04 13.86 2.14
CA GLU A 188 -16.14 14.09 1.02
C GLU A 188 -14.67 13.85 1.43
N PRO A 189 -13.79 13.41 0.51
CA PRO A 189 -12.37 13.19 0.83
C PRO A 189 -11.65 14.43 1.37
N THR A 190 -12.09 15.62 0.99
CA THR A 190 -11.55 16.91 1.45
C THR A 190 -11.83 17.17 2.93
N GLU A 191 -12.86 16.53 3.49
CA GLU A 191 -13.29 16.69 4.87
C GLU A 191 -12.54 15.78 5.85
N VAL A 192 -11.65 14.90 5.35
CA VAL A 192 -10.92 13.92 6.17
C VAL A 192 -10.16 14.54 7.35
N SER A 193 -9.69 15.77 7.22
CA SER A 193 -8.96 16.51 8.26
C SER A 193 -9.85 16.92 9.43
N SER A 194 -11.17 17.05 9.21
CA SER A 194 -12.15 17.38 10.23
C SER A 194 -12.57 16.18 11.09
N LEU A 195 -12.24 14.97 10.64
CA LEU A 195 -12.62 13.74 11.33
C LEU A 195 -11.67 13.43 12.47
N CYS A 196 -12.22 12.99 13.60
CA CYS A 196 -11.42 12.54 14.72
C CYS A 196 -10.56 11.33 14.34
N HIS A 197 -9.24 11.44 14.48
CA HIS A 197 -8.32 10.34 14.15
C HIS A 197 -8.50 9.07 15.01
N ARG A 198 -9.26 9.13 16.11
CA ARG A 198 -9.52 7.99 17.01
C ARG A 198 -10.83 7.25 16.73
N CYS A 199 -11.87 7.96 16.30
CA CYS A 199 -13.21 7.39 16.15
C CYS A 199 -13.89 7.75 14.82
N GLY A 200 -13.30 8.60 13.98
CA GLY A 200 -13.83 8.97 12.68
C GLY A 200 -15.04 9.90 12.71
N ARG A 201 -15.52 10.31 13.90
CA ARG A 201 -16.68 11.22 13.99
C ARG A 201 -16.25 12.68 13.77
N PRO A 202 -17.02 13.47 12.99
CA PRO A 202 -16.81 14.91 12.90
C PRO A 202 -17.08 15.58 14.26
N GLY A 203 -16.36 16.67 14.55
CA GLY A 203 -16.55 17.45 15.78
C GLY A 203 -16.13 16.77 17.09
N CYS A 204 -15.66 15.52 17.05
CA CYS A 204 -15.21 14.81 18.24
C CYS A 204 -13.80 15.27 18.66
N ASN A 205 -13.67 15.83 19.86
CA ASN A 205 -12.39 16.18 20.44
C ASN A 205 -11.54 14.91 20.69
N PRO A 206 -10.37 14.75 20.06
CA PRO A 206 -9.53 13.57 20.24
C PRO A 206 -9.04 13.31 21.67
N ASP A 207 -8.91 14.35 22.50
CA ASP A 207 -8.42 14.23 23.87
C ASP A 207 -9.48 13.69 24.83
N LYS A 208 -10.75 13.99 24.54
CA LYS A 208 -11.94 13.56 25.31
C LYS A 208 -12.72 12.43 24.63
N CYS A 209 -12.19 11.89 23.55
CA CYS A 209 -12.88 10.91 22.73
C CYS A 209 -13.15 9.65 23.54
N ALA A 210 -14.40 9.21 23.75
CA ALA A 210 -14.72 7.98 24.52
C ALA A 210 -14.04 6.71 23.98
N SER A 211 -13.59 6.79 22.73
CA SER A 211 -12.74 5.83 22.06
C SER A 211 -11.29 5.77 22.58
N SER A 212 -10.91 6.60 23.55
CA SER A 212 -9.57 6.74 24.10
C SER A 212 -9.25 5.79 25.25
N ARG A 213 -9.98 4.67 25.44
CA ARG A 213 -9.89 3.79 26.64
C ARG A 213 -8.48 3.24 27.03
N ALA A 214 -7.41 3.55 26.29
CA ALA A 214 -6.04 3.34 26.74
C ALA A 214 -5.47 4.63 27.35
N PRO A 215 -4.77 4.59 28.50
CA PRO A 215 -4.10 5.76 29.06
C PRO A 215 -3.25 6.41 28.00
N GLN A 216 -3.25 7.76 27.97
CA GLN A 216 -2.57 8.61 27.00
C GLN A 216 -1.09 8.23 26.90
N ARG A 217 -0.77 7.19 26.13
CA ARG A 217 0.62 6.92 25.75
C ARG A 217 1.00 8.08 24.85
N PRO A 218 2.07 8.82 25.17
CA PRO A 218 2.57 9.88 24.31
C PRO A 218 2.64 9.34 22.88
N SER A 219 2.24 10.15 21.90
CA SER A 219 2.40 9.83 20.48
C SER A 219 3.85 9.42 20.24
N ARG A 220 4.11 8.12 20.21
CA ARG A 220 5.48 7.66 20.08
C ARG A 220 5.87 7.83 18.61
N PRO A 221 7.07 8.37 18.32
CA PRO A 221 7.55 8.48 16.94
C PRO A 221 7.54 7.10 16.26
N TRP A 222 7.32 7.07 14.95
CA TRP A 222 7.39 5.85 14.14
C TRP A 222 8.62 4.96 14.44
N SER A 223 9.77 5.60 14.71
CA SER A 223 11.04 4.94 15.05
C SER A 223 11.06 4.18 16.38
N SER A 224 10.01 4.28 17.18
CA SER A 224 9.86 3.55 18.45
C SER A 224 8.87 2.38 18.37
N ASN A 225 8.34 2.09 17.17
CA ASN A 225 7.45 0.97 16.92
C ASN A 225 8.25 -0.20 16.36
N ASP A 226 8.88 -0.97 17.25
CA ASP A 226 9.82 -2.04 16.89
C ASP A 226 9.20 -3.05 15.91
N LYS A 227 7.94 -3.44 16.13
CA LYS A 227 7.22 -4.37 15.25
C LYS A 227 7.03 -3.81 13.83
N LEU A 228 6.72 -2.53 13.71
CA LEU A 228 6.57 -1.88 12.41
C LEU A 228 7.92 -1.70 11.72
N CYS A 229 8.96 -1.35 12.48
CA CYS A 229 10.33 -1.29 11.97
C CYS A 229 10.80 -2.65 11.46
N GLU A 230 10.54 -3.74 12.19
CA GLU A 230 10.82 -5.12 11.75
C GLU A 230 10.10 -5.47 10.45
N LEU A 231 8.79 -5.17 10.37
CA LEU A 231 8.00 -5.39 9.15
C LEU A 231 8.56 -4.59 7.96
N TYR A 232 8.93 -3.33 8.16
CA TYR A 232 9.51 -2.50 7.12
C TYR A 232 10.88 -3.02 6.68
N ASN A 233 11.75 -3.35 7.64
CA ASN A 233 13.10 -3.85 7.41
C ASN A 233 13.12 -5.21 6.71
N LYS A 234 12.11 -6.07 6.94
CA LYS A 234 11.95 -7.34 6.23
C LYS A 234 11.90 -7.16 4.71
N HIS A 235 11.31 -6.07 4.24
CA HIS A 235 11.09 -5.82 2.80
C HIS A 235 12.18 -4.98 2.13
N LEU A 236 13.18 -4.54 2.90
CA LEU A 236 14.33 -3.82 2.36
C LEU A 236 15.44 -4.79 1.92
N PRO A 237 16.22 -4.45 0.87
CA PRO A 237 17.45 -5.15 0.55
C PRO A 237 18.44 -5.15 1.73
N PRO A 238 19.27 -6.20 1.92
CA PRO A 238 20.31 -6.23 2.95
C PRO A 238 21.28 -5.04 2.90
N SER A 239 21.58 -4.54 1.70
CA SER A 239 22.44 -3.38 1.45
C SER A 239 21.74 -2.03 1.59
N HIS A 240 20.43 -2.00 1.86
CA HIS A 240 19.68 -0.75 1.85
C HIS A 240 20.12 0.16 3.01
N PRO A 241 20.46 1.45 2.76
CA PRO A 241 20.98 2.35 3.78
C PRO A 241 20.02 2.51 4.96
N ALA A 242 18.70 2.44 4.73
CA ALA A 242 17.69 2.47 5.78
C ALA A 242 17.75 1.29 6.79
N LYS A 243 18.42 0.17 6.46
CA LYS A 243 18.72 -0.91 7.43
C LYS A 243 19.91 -0.60 8.33
N ARG A 244 20.88 0.15 7.82
CA ARG A 244 22.11 0.53 8.55
C ARG A 244 21.94 1.83 9.35
N HIS A 245 21.11 2.72 8.83
CA HIS A 245 20.77 4.00 9.41
C HIS A 245 19.25 4.06 9.42
N ASN A 246 18.62 3.82 10.56
CA ASN A 246 17.21 4.12 10.77
C ASN A 246 17.01 5.62 10.52
N HIS A 247 16.77 6.05 9.28
CA HIS A 247 16.69 7.46 8.88
C HIS A 247 15.47 8.22 9.46
N PHE A 248 14.77 7.63 10.43
CA PHE A 248 13.74 8.30 11.24
C PHE A 248 14.00 8.17 12.76
N ALA A 249 15.10 7.54 13.17
CA ALA A 249 15.62 7.62 14.52
C ALA A 249 16.53 8.86 14.59
N ARG A 250 16.30 9.67 15.62
CA ARG A 250 17.09 10.86 15.99
C ARG A 250 18.59 10.53 15.93
N PRO A 251 19.48 11.48 15.55
CA PRO A 251 20.91 11.29 15.81
C PRO A 251 21.09 10.97 17.30
N ALA A 252 22.00 10.05 17.61
CA ALA A 252 22.43 9.80 18.98
C ALA A 252 22.68 11.14 19.66
N HIS A 253 22.20 11.28 20.90
CA HIS A 253 22.49 12.43 21.75
C HIS A 253 23.98 12.75 21.63
N SER A 254 24.31 13.81 20.89
CA SER A 254 25.59 14.47 21.12
C SER A 254 25.49 14.98 22.55
N GLU A 255 26.43 14.52 23.37
CA GLU A 255 26.62 14.98 24.72
C GLU A 255 26.45 16.49 24.74
N ARG A 256 25.39 16.91 25.42
CA ARG A 256 25.08 18.31 25.65
C ARG A 256 26.22 18.80 26.55
N ARG A 257 27.29 19.35 25.96
CA ARG A 257 28.35 20.02 26.73
C ARG A 257 27.64 21.00 27.65
N SER A 258 27.76 20.75 28.93
CA SER A 258 27.20 21.58 29.98
C SER A 258 27.87 22.94 29.89
N TYR A 259 27.14 24.01 30.19
CA TYR A 259 27.66 25.38 30.28
C TYR A 259 28.88 25.48 31.24
N ALA A 260 29.07 24.48 32.12
CA ALA A 260 30.23 24.36 32.99
C ALA A 260 31.56 24.12 32.24
N ASP A 261 31.55 23.47 31.07
CA ASP A 261 32.77 23.15 30.31
C ASP A 261 33.35 24.35 29.55
N ALA A 262 32.57 25.42 29.36
CA ALA A 262 33.00 26.64 28.66
C ALA A 262 33.65 27.68 29.59
N ALA A 263 33.47 27.57 30.91
CA ALA A 263 33.97 28.55 31.89
C ALA A 263 35.32 28.17 32.53
N GLY A 264 35.84 26.97 32.25
CA GLY A 264 37.01 26.40 32.95
C GLY A 264 38.39 26.73 32.38
N ARG A 265 38.53 27.56 31.34
CA ARG A 265 39.85 27.92 30.79
C ARG A 265 40.12 29.42 30.85
N ARG A 266 40.42 29.91 32.04
CA ARG A 266 41.33 31.05 32.21
C ARG A 266 42.51 30.59 33.06
N VAL A 267 43.68 30.52 32.44
CA VAL A 267 44.99 30.49 33.13
C VAL A 267 45.81 31.64 32.53
N PRO A 268 46.47 32.47 33.35
CA PRO A 268 47.02 33.75 32.94
C PRO A 268 48.40 33.60 32.29
N SER A 269 48.66 34.34 31.21
CA SER A 269 50.01 34.56 30.71
C SER A 269 50.63 35.73 31.46
N ARG A 270 51.67 35.41 32.24
CA ARG A 270 52.62 36.33 32.87
C ARG A 270 53.88 36.40 32.00
N SER A 271 54.52 37.57 32.02
CA SER A 271 55.78 38.00 31.35
C SER A 271 55.53 38.84 30.11
#